data_AF-A0A8S2UHE9-F1
#
_entry.id   AF-A0A8S2UHE9-F1
#
_cell.length_a   1.000
_cell.length_b   1.000
_cell.length_c   1.000
_cell.angle_alpha   90.00
_cell.angle_beta   90.00
_cell.angle_gamma   90.00
#
_symmetry.space_group_name_H-M   'P 1'
#
loop_
_entity.id
_entity.type
_entity.pdbx_description
1 polymer ?
#
loop_
_entity_poly.entity_id
_entity_poly.type
_entity_poly.pdbx_seq_one_letter_code
_entity_poly.pdbx_strand_id
1 'polypeptide(L)'
;MVPLNSIQNSGSGTENEPFIVYRNPRMIGKENKHLRFVCMSDTHNDIDKIHIPHGDVFIHCGDAVNHRTSSRDIVRFNDFVGQLSHKYKIFISGNHCVCLNPKRPDKSQKLLTNMIYLQDQLIDIEGVGIYGSPWRPKRGCFYRAEAFGYDSKHIREDKWSKIPDGIDFLLTHVPPYSIRDYNSSTEEQLGCPDLLDEIVTRIRPRIHLFGHMHSCYGASSYKSEDNRILEGDQFQTDSNDILFVNLAIHQGMSYAKSTVIDYYY
;
A
#
# COMPACT_ATOMS: atom_id res chain seq x y z
N MET A 1 44.80 -3.43 -4.23
CA MET A 1 43.95 -3.46 -5.45
C MET A 1 42.62 -4.03 -5.04
N VAL A 2 41.46 -3.38 -5.08
CA VAL A 2 41.02 -1.98 -5.30
C VAL A 2 40.05 -1.74 -4.12
N PRO A 3 40.12 -0.60 -3.39
CA PRO A 3 39.17 -0.36 -2.31
C PRO A 3 37.77 -0.20 -2.92
N LEU A 4 36.78 -0.90 -2.38
CA LEU A 4 35.37 -0.64 -2.65
C LEU A 4 35.10 0.81 -2.26
N ASN A 5 35.00 1.65 -3.29
CA ASN A 5 34.64 3.05 -3.15
C ASN A 5 33.35 3.17 -2.35
N SER A 6 33.42 4.05 -1.36
CA SER A 6 32.32 4.73 -0.68
C SER A 6 31.07 4.85 -1.54
N ILE A 7 30.05 4.06 -1.21
CA ILE A 7 28.68 4.40 -1.57
C ILE A 7 28.34 5.62 -0.71
N GLN A 8 28.26 6.79 -1.33
CA GLN A 8 27.75 7.97 -0.68
C GLN A 8 26.29 7.71 -0.29
N ASN A 9 26.05 7.54 1.01
CA ASN A 9 24.74 7.70 1.61
C ASN A 9 24.28 9.14 1.37
N SER A 10 23.49 9.36 0.32
CA SER A 10 22.76 10.60 0.12
C SER A 10 21.27 10.29 0.26
N GLY A 11 20.77 10.69 1.41
CA GLY A 11 19.39 10.53 1.85
C GLY A 11 19.29 11.11 3.26
N SER A 12 19.54 12.41 3.40
CA SER A 12 19.36 13.14 4.66
C SER A 12 17.87 13.44 4.84
N GLY A 13 17.05 12.41 5.02
CA GLY A 13 15.68 12.57 5.51
C GLY A 13 15.76 12.78 7.01
N THR A 14 15.56 14.01 7.49
CA THR A 14 15.39 14.26 8.92
C THR A 14 14.18 13.47 9.44
N GLU A 15 14.13 13.18 10.74
CA GLU A 15 13.09 12.44 11.50
C GLU A 15 11.61 12.85 11.25
N ASN A 16 11.38 13.85 10.39
CA ASN A 16 10.09 14.41 10.04
C ASN A 16 9.50 13.92 8.71
N GLU A 17 10.14 13.09 7.90
CA GLU A 17 9.55 12.56 6.65
C GLU A 17 9.91 11.07 6.48
N PRO A 18 8.94 10.14 6.49
CA PRO A 18 9.21 8.72 6.27
C PRO A 18 9.55 8.53 4.78
N PHE A 19 10.85 8.60 4.50
CA PHE A 19 11.45 8.44 3.19
C PHE A 19 12.14 7.09 3.12
N ILE A 20 11.75 6.28 2.14
CA ILE A 20 12.29 4.94 1.91
C ILE A 20 13.03 4.96 0.58
N VAL A 21 14.26 4.47 0.59
CA VAL A 21 15.00 4.17 -0.65
C VAL A 21 14.98 2.67 -0.85
N TYR A 22 14.36 2.22 -1.95
CA TYR A 22 14.36 0.81 -2.32
C TYR A 22 15.15 0.63 -3.61
N ARG A 23 16.16 -0.25 -3.57
CA ARG A 23 16.97 -0.59 -4.76
C ARG A 23 16.69 -2.03 -5.13
N ASN A 24 16.16 -2.25 -6.33
CA ASN A 24 15.96 -3.58 -6.85
C ASN A 24 17.33 -4.28 -7.02
N PRO A 25 17.63 -5.34 -6.24
CA PRO A 25 18.95 -5.98 -6.28
C PRO A 25 19.26 -6.61 -7.65
N ARG A 26 18.26 -6.87 -8.50
CA ARG A 26 18.47 -7.36 -9.87
C ARG A 26 19.10 -6.33 -10.83
N MET A 27 19.22 -5.08 -10.38
CA MET A 27 19.69 -3.94 -11.18
C MET A 27 21.08 -3.43 -10.77
N ILE A 28 21.72 -4.05 -9.78
CA ILE A 28 23.09 -3.70 -9.38
C ILE A 28 24.03 -3.84 -10.60
N GLY A 29 24.65 -2.72 -11.02
CA GLY A 29 25.57 -2.66 -12.15
C GLY A 29 24.93 -2.41 -13.54
N LYS A 30 23.62 -2.12 -13.61
CA LYS A 30 22.90 -1.73 -14.84
C LYS A 30 22.51 -0.24 -14.81
N GLU A 31 22.06 0.31 -15.95
CA GLU A 31 21.38 1.61 -15.94
C GLU A 31 20.13 1.50 -15.06
N ASN A 32 20.08 2.31 -14.01
CA ASN A 32 18.95 2.33 -13.08
C ASN A 32 17.94 3.39 -13.53
N LYS A 33 16.69 2.97 -13.70
CA LYS A 33 15.56 3.90 -13.71
C LYS A 33 15.13 4.16 -12.28
N HIS A 34 14.41 5.27 -12.09
CA HIS A 34 13.94 5.69 -10.79
C HIS A 34 12.54 6.26 -10.90
N LEU A 35 11.65 5.85 -10.00
CA LEU A 35 10.34 6.45 -9.81
C LEU A 35 10.17 6.81 -8.33
N ARG A 36 9.71 8.04 -8.07
CA ARG A 36 9.32 8.50 -6.73
C ARG A 36 7.83 8.24 -6.51
N PHE A 37 7.53 7.37 -5.56
CA PHE A 37 6.17 7.06 -5.13
C PHE A 37 5.80 7.87 -3.89
N VAL A 38 4.61 8.45 -3.89
CA VAL A 38 4.01 9.14 -2.74
C VAL A 38 2.79 8.34 -2.31
N CYS A 39 2.92 7.66 -1.18
CA CYS A 39 2.03 6.60 -0.74
C CYS A 39 1.31 6.98 0.56
N MET A 40 0.01 6.71 0.63
CA MET A 40 -0.78 6.88 1.85
C MET A 40 -1.99 5.94 1.88
N SER A 41 -2.70 5.89 3.00
CA SER A 41 -3.97 5.20 3.14
C SER A 41 -4.79 5.85 4.24
N ASP A 42 -6.08 5.54 4.30
CA ASP A 42 -6.93 5.90 5.43
C ASP A 42 -6.99 7.40 5.69
N THR A 43 -7.20 8.20 4.65
CA THR A 43 -7.32 9.66 4.82
C THR A 43 -8.67 10.07 5.36
N HIS A 44 -9.71 9.22 5.26
CA HIS A 44 -11.01 9.42 5.92
C HIS A 44 -11.58 10.86 5.77
N ASN A 45 -11.63 11.39 4.54
CA ASN A 45 -12.02 12.77 4.17
C ASN A 45 -11.07 13.92 4.59
N ASP A 46 -9.96 13.63 5.25
CA ASP A 46 -8.99 14.64 5.72
C ASP A 46 -7.83 14.88 4.73
N ILE A 47 -7.97 14.47 3.47
CA ILE A 47 -6.93 14.60 2.44
C ILE A 47 -6.39 16.03 2.30
N ASP A 48 -7.26 17.04 2.45
CA ASP A 48 -6.89 18.46 2.34
C ASP A 48 -5.97 18.95 3.48
N LYS A 49 -5.85 18.19 4.57
CA LYS A 49 -5.00 18.50 5.73
C LYS A 49 -3.61 17.87 5.60
N ILE A 50 -3.35 17.13 4.53
CA ILE A 50 -2.14 16.34 4.34
C ILE A 50 -1.26 17.03 3.32
N HIS A 51 -0.01 17.27 3.68
CA HIS A 51 0.97 17.69 2.69
C HIS A 51 1.32 16.52 1.78
N ILE A 52 1.07 16.69 0.48
CA ILE A 52 1.42 15.72 -0.55
C ILE A 52 2.65 16.25 -1.29
N PRO A 53 3.85 15.67 -1.07
CA PRO A 53 5.06 16.10 -1.72
C PRO A 53 5.03 15.77 -3.23
N HIS A 54 5.98 16.32 -3.97
CA HIS A 54 6.16 15.95 -5.37
C HIS A 54 6.66 14.51 -5.52
N GLY A 55 6.11 13.80 -6.49
CA GLY A 55 6.57 12.50 -6.96
C GLY A 55 6.02 12.17 -8.34
N ASP A 56 6.46 11.04 -8.88
CA ASP A 56 6.04 10.56 -10.20
C ASP A 56 4.70 9.81 -10.11
N VAL A 57 4.52 9.05 -9.03
CA VAL A 57 3.36 8.17 -8.81
C VAL A 57 2.73 8.48 -7.45
N PHE A 58 1.44 8.82 -7.43
CA PHE A 58 0.64 8.89 -6.21
C PHE A 58 -0.11 7.57 -6.00
N ILE A 59 -0.05 6.98 -4.80
CA ILE A 59 -0.75 5.75 -4.44
C ILE A 59 -1.57 5.96 -3.16
N HIS A 60 -2.84 5.55 -3.19
CA HIS A 60 -3.68 5.51 -2.00
C HIS A 60 -4.32 4.12 -1.77
N CYS A 61 -4.05 3.52 -0.61
CA CYS A 61 -4.38 2.11 -0.30
C CYS A 61 -5.74 1.90 0.40
N GLY A 62 -6.77 2.64 -0.03
CA GLY A 62 -8.13 2.49 0.48
C GLY A 62 -8.50 3.41 1.64
N ASP A 63 -9.80 3.47 1.94
CA ASP A 63 -10.38 4.32 2.99
C ASP A 63 -10.06 5.83 2.86
N ALA A 64 -10.11 6.32 1.62
CA ALA A 64 -10.02 7.75 1.34
C ALA A 64 -11.17 8.57 1.97
N VAL A 65 -12.30 7.92 2.25
CA VAL A 65 -13.53 8.52 2.77
C VAL A 65 -13.96 7.87 4.08
N ASN A 66 -14.70 8.62 4.90
CA ASN A 66 -15.23 8.11 6.17
C ASN A 66 -16.34 7.07 5.99
N HIS A 67 -16.56 6.24 7.01
CA HIS A 67 -17.71 5.35 7.06
C HIS A 67 -19.03 6.15 6.92
N ARG A 68 -20.02 5.61 6.18
CA ARG A 68 -21.34 6.23 5.93
C ARG A 68 -21.35 7.48 5.04
N THR A 69 -20.21 7.83 4.43
CA THR A 69 -20.14 8.94 3.47
C THR A 69 -20.75 8.58 2.11
N SER A 70 -21.10 9.61 1.35
CA SER A 70 -21.83 9.46 0.08
C SER A 70 -20.89 9.39 -1.13
N SER A 71 -21.42 9.13 -2.31
CA SER A 71 -20.66 9.26 -3.56
C SER A 71 -20.11 10.67 -3.81
N ARG A 72 -20.57 11.71 -3.08
CA ARG A 72 -19.98 13.05 -3.18
C ARG A 72 -18.57 13.10 -2.61
N ASP A 73 -18.31 12.36 -1.53
CA ASP A 73 -17.02 12.39 -0.85
C ASP A 73 -15.93 11.72 -1.70
N ILE A 74 -16.27 10.62 -2.40
CA ILE A 74 -15.34 9.99 -3.33
C ILE A 74 -15.08 10.86 -4.57
N VAL A 75 -16.09 11.61 -5.04
CA VAL A 75 -15.90 12.59 -6.14
C VAL A 75 -14.98 13.73 -5.69
N ARG A 76 -15.17 14.28 -4.48
CA ARG A 76 -14.26 15.29 -3.92
C ARG A 76 -12.82 14.76 -3.84
N PHE A 77 -12.65 13.53 -3.37
CA PHE A 77 -11.32 12.89 -3.35
C PHE A 77 -10.73 12.75 -4.76
N ASN A 78 -11.53 12.31 -5.74
CA ASN A 78 -11.11 12.25 -7.15
C ASN A 78 -10.71 13.61 -7.72
N ASP A 79 -11.45 14.67 -7.41
CA ASP A 79 -11.15 16.02 -7.89
C ASP A 79 -9.86 16.56 -7.26
N PHE A 80 -9.68 16.35 -5.95
CA PHE A 80 -8.43 16.68 -5.26
C PHE A 80 -7.24 15.95 -5.87
N VAL A 81 -7.34 14.63 -6.07
CA VAL A 81 -6.25 13.83 -6.68
C VAL A 81 -5.95 14.29 -8.11
N GLY A 82 -6.95 14.78 -8.84
CA GLY A 82 -6.77 15.35 -10.18
C GLY A 82 -5.92 16.62 -10.21
N GLN A 83 -5.84 17.37 -9.11
CA GLN A 83 -5.01 18.57 -9.00
C GLN A 83 -3.53 18.25 -8.71
N LEU A 84 -3.22 17.02 -8.32
CA LEU A 84 -1.85 16.62 -8.01
C LEU A 84 -0.99 16.57 -9.28
N SER A 85 0.26 17.05 -9.18
CA SER A 85 1.21 17.09 -10.30
C SER A 85 1.76 15.72 -10.72
N HIS A 86 1.47 14.67 -9.94
CA HIS A 86 1.94 13.32 -10.19
C HIS A 86 1.50 12.82 -11.57
N LYS A 87 2.42 12.20 -12.31
CA LYS A 87 2.15 11.68 -13.65
C LYS A 87 1.14 10.54 -13.60
N TYR A 88 1.28 9.67 -12.62
CA TYR A 88 0.35 8.56 -12.38
C TYR A 88 -0.31 8.70 -11.01
N LYS A 89 -1.60 8.38 -10.93
CA LYS A 89 -2.36 8.33 -9.67
C LYS A 89 -3.09 7.00 -9.61
N ILE A 90 -2.87 6.24 -8.54
CA ILE A 90 -3.41 4.89 -8.37
C ILE A 90 -4.19 4.82 -7.07
N PHE A 91 -5.34 4.16 -7.12
CA PHE A 91 -6.18 3.97 -5.95
C PHE A 91 -6.73 2.55 -5.91
N ILE A 92 -6.68 1.93 -4.73
CA ILE A 92 -7.52 0.79 -4.39
C ILE A 92 -8.56 1.24 -3.36
N SER A 93 -9.70 0.55 -3.32
CA SER A 93 -10.75 0.85 -2.34
C SER A 93 -10.42 0.27 -0.96
N GLY A 94 -11.12 0.73 0.09
CA GLY A 94 -11.14 0.10 1.41
C GLY A 94 -12.55 -0.22 1.91
N ASN A 95 -12.70 -0.59 3.18
CA ASN A 95 -13.98 -0.96 3.77
C ASN A 95 -14.97 0.21 3.94
N HIS A 96 -14.49 1.46 3.97
CA HIS A 96 -15.35 2.65 4.12
C HIS A 96 -15.95 3.15 2.80
N CYS A 97 -15.35 2.77 1.67
CA CYS A 97 -15.75 3.22 0.34
C CYS A 97 -16.99 2.48 -0.21
N VAL A 98 -18.10 2.47 0.55
CA VAL A 98 -19.35 1.76 0.22
C VAL A 98 -20.02 2.18 -1.08
N CYS A 99 -19.71 3.37 -1.59
CA CYS A 99 -20.17 3.85 -2.89
C CYS A 99 -19.49 3.14 -4.06
N LEU A 100 -18.31 2.53 -3.85
CA LEU A 100 -17.60 1.75 -4.85
C LEU A 100 -18.08 0.31 -4.78
N ASN A 101 -18.86 -0.08 -5.79
CA ASN A 101 -19.54 -1.36 -5.79
C ASN A 101 -18.59 -2.47 -6.28
N PRO A 102 -18.23 -3.46 -5.43
CA PRO A 102 -17.32 -4.54 -5.82
C PRO A 102 -17.82 -5.39 -7.00
N LYS A 103 -19.13 -5.43 -7.24
CA LYS A 103 -19.75 -6.16 -8.37
C LYS A 103 -19.88 -5.33 -9.65
N ARG A 104 -19.52 -4.05 -9.61
CA ARG A 104 -19.58 -3.10 -10.73
C ARG A 104 -18.34 -2.20 -10.73
N PRO A 105 -17.12 -2.77 -10.82
CA PRO A 105 -15.88 -1.98 -10.84
C PRO A 105 -15.83 -0.99 -12.02
N ASP A 106 -16.51 -1.30 -13.13
CA ASP A 106 -16.69 -0.40 -14.27
C ASP A 106 -17.37 0.93 -13.89
N LYS A 107 -18.34 0.88 -12.96
CA LYS A 107 -19.01 2.08 -12.44
C LYS A 107 -18.13 2.82 -11.45
N SER A 108 -17.40 2.10 -10.60
CA SER A 108 -16.41 2.69 -9.69
C SER A 108 -15.36 3.48 -10.47
N GLN A 109 -14.80 2.90 -11.53
CA GLN A 109 -13.81 3.56 -12.38
C GLN A 109 -14.38 4.82 -13.08
N LYS A 110 -15.66 4.85 -13.43
CA LYS A 110 -16.31 6.04 -14.01
C LYS A 110 -16.44 7.21 -13.03
N LEU A 111 -16.44 6.95 -11.71
CA LEU A 111 -16.43 8.00 -10.69
C LEU A 111 -15.01 8.52 -10.41
N LEU A 112 -14.00 7.71 -10.74
CA LEU A 112 -12.60 7.95 -10.43
C LEU A 112 -11.82 8.31 -11.71
N THR A 113 -12.24 9.37 -12.40
CA THR A 113 -11.70 9.72 -13.72
C THR A 113 -10.27 10.28 -13.71
N ASN A 114 -9.81 10.77 -12.56
CA ASN A 114 -8.49 11.40 -12.43
C ASN A 114 -7.41 10.43 -11.93
N MET A 115 -7.74 9.16 -11.76
CA MET A 115 -6.84 8.12 -11.25
C MET A 115 -7.18 6.75 -11.80
N ILE A 116 -6.19 5.86 -11.75
CA ILE A 116 -6.33 4.46 -12.12
C ILE A 116 -6.88 3.73 -10.89
N TYR A 117 -8.10 3.21 -10.99
CA TYR A 117 -8.70 2.41 -9.93
C TYR A 117 -8.37 0.93 -10.15
N LEU A 118 -7.71 0.31 -9.17
CA LEU A 118 -7.38 -1.11 -9.23
C LEU A 118 -8.33 -1.93 -8.34
N GLN A 119 -8.94 -2.95 -8.94
CA GLN A 119 -9.70 -3.98 -8.24
C GLN A 119 -9.43 -5.34 -8.88
N ASP A 120 -8.52 -6.12 -8.28
CA ASP A 120 -8.05 -7.41 -8.80
C ASP A 120 -7.38 -7.25 -10.19
N GLN A 121 -6.51 -6.25 -10.33
CA GLN A 121 -5.88 -5.88 -11.59
C GLN A 121 -4.38 -5.59 -11.43
N LEU A 122 -3.60 -6.05 -12.43
CA LEU A 122 -2.21 -5.70 -12.64
C LEU A 122 -2.12 -4.57 -13.67
N ILE A 123 -1.29 -3.57 -13.38
CA ILE A 123 -0.86 -2.56 -14.35
C ILE A 123 0.67 -2.54 -14.43
N ASP A 124 1.18 -2.07 -15.56
CA ASP A 124 2.60 -1.76 -15.75
C ASP A 124 2.75 -0.24 -15.87
N ILE A 125 3.66 0.33 -15.08
CA ILE A 125 4.07 1.73 -15.19
C ILE A 125 5.57 1.77 -15.42
N GLU A 126 5.96 2.06 -16.66
CA GLU A 126 7.35 2.24 -17.07
C GLU A 126 8.25 1.00 -16.81
N GLY A 127 7.63 -0.19 -16.76
CA GLY A 127 8.30 -1.46 -16.42
C GLY A 127 8.16 -1.88 -14.97
N VAL A 128 7.40 -1.14 -14.15
CA VAL A 128 7.08 -1.47 -12.75
C VAL A 128 5.67 -2.09 -12.69
N GLY A 129 5.59 -3.36 -12.28
CA GLY A 129 4.35 -4.12 -12.15
C GLY A 129 3.66 -3.85 -10.81
N ILE A 130 2.44 -3.31 -10.85
CA ILE A 130 1.65 -2.95 -9.66
C ILE A 130 0.32 -3.69 -9.69
N TYR A 131 0.07 -4.55 -8.70
CA TYR A 131 -1.20 -5.25 -8.53
C TYR A 131 -2.00 -4.65 -7.37
N GLY A 132 -3.30 -4.40 -7.58
CA GLY A 132 -4.16 -3.84 -6.55
C GLY A 132 -5.40 -4.67 -6.25
N SER A 133 -5.67 -4.92 -4.97
CA SER A 133 -6.87 -5.64 -4.53
C SER A 133 -7.44 -5.13 -3.19
N PRO A 134 -8.71 -4.67 -3.17
CA PRO A 134 -9.32 -4.03 -1.98
C PRO A 134 -9.97 -5.01 -0.98
N TRP A 135 -9.96 -6.31 -1.25
CA TRP A 135 -10.71 -7.28 -0.44
C TRP A 135 -10.18 -7.42 0.97
N ARG A 136 -11.06 -7.87 1.86
CA ARG A 136 -10.73 -8.21 3.24
C ARG A 136 -11.58 -9.37 3.74
N PRO A 137 -11.12 -10.10 4.76
CA PRO A 137 -12.00 -10.99 5.51
C PRO A 137 -13.19 -10.21 6.10
N LYS A 138 -14.41 -10.73 5.93
CA LYS A 138 -15.61 -10.20 6.58
C LYS A 138 -15.44 -10.31 8.09
N ARG A 139 -15.77 -9.23 8.78
CA ARG A 139 -16.01 -9.26 10.22
C ARG A 139 -17.42 -9.76 10.50
N GLY A 140 -17.64 -10.21 11.74
CA GLY A 140 -18.92 -10.75 12.20
C GLY A 140 -20.11 -9.79 11.99
N CYS A 141 -21.31 -10.29 12.25
CA CYS A 141 -22.60 -9.70 11.90
C CYS A 141 -22.92 -8.30 12.47
N PHE A 142 -22.03 -7.70 13.29
CA PHE A 142 -22.14 -6.36 13.86
C PHE A 142 -21.62 -5.24 12.93
N TYR A 143 -20.80 -5.57 11.92
CA TYR A 143 -20.20 -4.60 10.98
C TYR A 143 -21.01 -4.48 9.67
N ARG A 144 -22.30 -4.14 9.78
CA ARG A 144 -23.30 -4.29 8.69
C ARG A 144 -23.19 -3.30 7.51
N ALA A 145 -22.20 -2.41 7.47
CA ALA A 145 -22.15 -1.35 6.46
C ALA A 145 -20.72 -1.07 5.97
N GLU A 146 -20.01 -2.12 5.60
CA GLU A 146 -18.64 -2.03 5.10
C GLU A 146 -18.52 -2.68 3.73
N ALA A 147 -17.75 -2.06 2.85
CA ALA A 147 -17.43 -2.57 1.53
C ALA A 147 -16.37 -3.67 1.58
N PHE A 148 -16.24 -4.37 0.45
CA PHE A 148 -15.14 -5.31 0.17
C PHE A 148 -14.91 -6.44 1.19
N GLY A 149 -15.89 -6.72 2.05
CA GLY A 149 -15.91 -7.91 2.87
C GLY A 149 -16.08 -9.17 2.01
N TYR A 150 -15.19 -10.14 2.19
CA TYR A 150 -15.23 -11.47 1.60
C TYR A 150 -15.30 -12.59 2.65
N ASP A 151 -15.83 -13.75 2.29
CA ASP A 151 -15.82 -14.90 3.21
C ASP A 151 -14.39 -15.37 3.45
N SER A 152 -13.95 -15.42 4.71
CA SER A 152 -12.58 -15.81 5.07
C SER A 152 -12.24 -17.23 4.60
N LYS A 153 -13.24 -18.12 4.48
CA LYS A 153 -12.99 -19.50 4.01
C LYS A 153 -12.62 -19.58 2.53
N HIS A 154 -13.05 -18.61 1.73
CA HIS A 154 -12.94 -18.65 0.27
C HIS A 154 -12.07 -17.50 -0.28
N ILE A 155 -11.69 -16.52 0.54
CA ILE A 155 -10.92 -15.35 0.08
C ILE A 155 -9.58 -15.72 -0.56
N ARG A 156 -8.93 -16.77 -0.05
CA ARG A 156 -7.68 -17.27 -0.62
C ARG A 156 -7.87 -17.75 -2.05
N GLU A 157 -8.76 -18.71 -2.26
CA GLU A 157 -9.00 -19.31 -3.58
C GLU A 157 -9.60 -18.31 -4.56
N ASP A 158 -10.48 -17.42 -4.09
CA ASP A 158 -11.22 -16.53 -4.97
C ASP A 158 -10.46 -15.25 -5.33
N LYS A 159 -9.54 -14.81 -4.46
CA LYS A 159 -8.86 -13.51 -4.58
C LYS A 159 -7.35 -13.65 -4.57
N TRP A 160 -6.77 -14.14 -3.49
CA TRP A 160 -5.32 -14.10 -3.29
C TRP A 160 -4.55 -15.02 -4.24
N SER A 161 -5.12 -16.19 -4.56
CA SER A 161 -4.55 -17.14 -5.52
C SER A 161 -4.42 -16.58 -6.95
N LYS A 162 -5.20 -15.54 -7.29
CA LYS A 162 -5.25 -14.94 -8.63
C LYS A 162 -4.21 -13.84 -8.82
N ILE A 163 -3.55 -13.42 -7.74
CA ILE A 163 -2.47 -12.42 -7.81
C ILE A 163 -1.30 -13.06 -8.57
N PRO A 164 -0.77 -12.44 -9.63
CA PRO A 164 0.36 -12.97 -10.38
C PRO A 164 1.67 -12.90 -9.59
N ASP A 165 2.59 -13.80 -9.91
CA ASP A 165 3.93 -13.84 -9.33
C ASP A 165 4.83 -12.73 -9.93
N GLY A 166 5.89 -12.36 -9.21
CA GLY A 166 6.96 -11.53 -9.78
C GLY A 166 6.61 -10.06 -10.00
N ILE A 167 5.56 -9.57 -9.34
CA ILE A 167 5.18 -8.15 -9.31
C ILE A 167 6.13 -7.34 -8.42
N ASP A 168 6.24 -6.04 -8.68
CA ASP A 168 7.04 -5.13 -7.86
C ASP A 168 6.25 -4.68 -6.64
N PHE A 169 5.03 -4.17 -6.87
CA PHE A 169 4.16 -3.65 -5.82
C PHE A 169 2.87 -4.45 -5.71
N LEU A 170 2.57 -4.89 -4.49
CA LEU A 170 1.25 -5.35 -4.12
C LEU A 170 0.55 -4.26 -3.31
N LEU A 171 -0.68 -3.91 -3.67
CA LEU A 171 -1.53 -2.98 -2.93
C LEU A 171 -2.72 -3.77 -2.37
N THR A 172 -2.86 -3.80 -1.05
CA THR A 172 -4.10 -4.29 -0.39
C THR A 172 -4.60 -3.28 0.60
N HIS A 173 -5.90 -3.30 0.92
CA HIS A 173 -6.36 -2.42 2.00
C HIS A 173 -6.01 -2.99 3.37
N VAL A 174 -6.25 -4.29 3.57
CA VAL A 174 -5.93 -4.96 4.84
C VAL A 174 -4.46 -5.38 4.93
N PRO A 175 -3.90 -5.39 6.15
CA PRO A 175 -2.58 -5.94 6.38
C PRO A 175 -2.57 -7.48 6.25
N PRO A 176 -1.41 -8.08 5.92
CA PRO A 176 -1.18 -9.49 6.15
C PRO A 176 -1.09 -9.78 7.66
N TYR A 177 -1.43 -11.00 8.07
CA TYR A 177 -1.44 -11.39 9.48
C TYR A 177 -0.06 -11.22 10.15
N SER A 178 -0.04 -10.79 11.41
CA SER A 178 1.17 -10.58 12.22
C SER A 178 2.17 -9.55 11.67
N ILE A 179 1.80 -8.79 10.63
CA ILE A 179 2.62 -7.72 10.08
C ILE A 179 1.88 -6.41 10.25
N ARG A 180 2.31 -5.62 11.24
CA ARG A 180 1.80 -4.26 11.46
C ARG A 180 0.26 -4.23 11.54
N ASP A 181 -0.31 -5.21 12.23
CA ASP A 181 -1.76 -5.48 12.27
C ASP A 181 -2.33 -5.64 13.70
N TYR A 182 -1.57 -5.23 14.71
CA TYR A 182 -1.94 -5.38 16.10
C TYR A 182 -3.00 -4.35 16.53
N ASN A 183 -4.07 -4.84 17.15
CA ASN A 183 -5.09 -4.01 17.77
C ASN A 183 -4.89 -3.96 19.29
N SER A 184 -4.50 -2.80 19.80
CA SER A 184 -4.32 -2.59 21.24
C SER A 184 -5.62 -2.71 22.05
N SER A 185 -6.78 -2.52 21.42
CA SER A 185 -8.07 -2.59 22.12
C SER A 185 -8.57 -4.01 22.32
N THR A 186 -8.20 -4.94 21.45
CA THR A 186 -8.59 -6.36 21.52
C THR A 186 -7.44 -7.30 21.84
N GLU A 187 -6.20 -6.78 21.86
CA GLU A 187 -4.96 -7.55 22.02
C GLU A 187 -4.77 -8.65 20.95
N GLU A 188 -5.33 -8.45 19.76
CA GLU A 188 -5.34 -9.43 18.67
C GLU A 188 -4.67 -8.89 17.39
N GLN A 189 -4.15 -9.82 16.58
CA GLN A 189 -3.76 -9.57 15.19
C GLN A 189 -5.00 -9.60 14.29
N LEU A 190 -5.16 -8.57 13.45
CA LEU A 190 -6.34 -8.40 12.60
C LEU A 190 -6.08 -8.64 11.11
N GLY A 191 -4.84 -8.88 10.73
CA GLY A 191 -4.44 -9.12 9.34
C GLY A 191 -4.95 -10.45 8.82
N CYS A 192 -4.84 -10.64 7.51
CA CYS A 192 -5.33 -11.84 6.84
C CYS A 192 -4.23 -12.93 6.79
N PRO A 193 -4.44 -14.12 7.41
CA PRO A 193 -3.45 -15.20 7.39
C PRO A 193 -3.21 -15.76 5.99
N ASP A 194 -4.28 -15.94 5.20
CA ASP A 194 -4.17 -16.42 3.82
C ASP A 194 -3.41 -15.44 2.92
N LEU A 195 -3.53 -14.14 3.17
CA LEU A 195 -2.79 -13.12 2.44
C LEU A 195 -1.29 -13.20 2.76
N LEU A 196 -0.94 -13.33 4.05
CA LEU A 196 0.46 -13.53 4.45
C LEU A 196 1.05 -14.76 3.77
N ASP A 197 0.34 -15.89 3.83
CA ASP A 197 0.81 -17.16 3.28
C ASP A 197 1.10 -17.04 1.78
N GLU A 198 0.16 -16.50 1.00
CA GLU A 198 0.37 -16.28 -0.45
C GLU A 198 1.54 -15.32 -0.74
N ILE A 199 1.72 -14.27 0.06
CA ILE A 199 2.80 -13.29 -0.11
C ILE A 199 4.17 -13.92 0.12
N VAL A 200 4.35 -14.65 1.22
CA VAL A 200 5.66 -15.19 1.60
C VAL A 200 6.02 -16.45 0.81
N THR A 201 5.04 -17.25 0.41
CA THR A 201 5.28 -18.53 -0.28
C THR A 201 5.36 -18.40 -1.80
N ARG A 202 4.61 -17.46 -2.41
CA ARG A 202 4.42 -17.44 -3.87
C ARG A 202 4.58 -16.05 -4.50
N ILE A 203 3.72 -15.10 -4.14
CA ILE A 203 3.62 -13.80 -4.84
C ILE A 203 4.94 -13.04 -4.74
N ARG A 204 5.50 -12.98 -3.54
CA ARG A 204 6.80 -12.36 -3.20
C ARG A 204 7.03 -11.00 -3.88
N PRO A 205 6.14 -10.01 -3.63
CA PRO A 205 6.33 -8.66 -4.16
C PRO A 205 7.59 -8.03 -3.56
N ARG A 206 8.16 -7.04 -4.24
CA ARG A 206 9.26 -6.23 -3.67
C ARG A 206 8.76 -5.39 -2.50
N ILE A 207 7.61 -4.75 -2.71
CA ILE A 207 6.98 -3.88 -1.72
C ILE A 207 5.50 -4.24 -1.63
N HIS A 208 5.00 -4.47 -0.41
CA HIS A 208 3.58 -4.61 -0.12
C HIS A 208 3.10 -3.39 0.65
N LEU A 209 2.24 -2.60 0.01
CA LEU A 209 1.62 -1.41 0.58
C LEU A 209 0.20 -1.72 1.05
N PHE A 210 -0.13 -1.31 2.27
CA PHE A 210 -1.46 -1.51 2.84
C PHE A 210 -1.84 -0.44 3.87
N GLY A 211 -3.05 -0.50 4.41
CA GLY A 211 -3.56 0.44 5.41
C GLY A 211 -4.38 -0.24 6.50
N HIS A 212 -5.56 0.32 6.79
CA HIS A 212 -6.56 -0.14 7.75
C HIS A 212 -6.17 -0.03 9.23
N MET A 213 -4.93 -0.35 9.60
CA MET A 213 -4.48 -0.41 10.99
C MET A 213 -3.69 0.85 11.41
N HIS A 214 -4.40 1.87 11.89
CA HIS A 214 -3.87 3.23 12.12
C HIS A 214 -2.83 3.31 13.24
N SER A 215 -2.88 2.39 14.19
CA SER A 215 -1.92 2.26 15.29
C SER A 215 -0.59 1.64 14.87
N CYS A 216 -0.52 1.08 13.67
CA CYS A 216 0.61 0.28 13.20
C CYS A 216 1.29 0.87 11.96
N TYR A 217 1.14 2.17 11.73
CA TYR A 217 1.84 2.89 10.67
C TYR A 217 3.35 2.63 10.70
N GLY A 218 3.96 2.48 9.53
CA GLY A 218 5.40 2.29 9.36
C GLY A 218 5.77 1.10 8.50
N ALA A 219 7.06 0.76 8.46
CA ALA A 219 7.60 -0.27 7.59
C ALA A 219 8.24 -1.45 8.36
N SER A 220 8.19 -2.63 7.75
CA SER A 220 8.81 -3.86 8.23
C SER A 220 9.39 -4.65 7.06
N SER A 221 10.60 -5.16 7.18
CA SER A 221 11.22 -6.03 6.17
C SER A 221 11.08 -7.49 6.58
N TYR A 222 10.78 -8.37 5.64
CA TYR A 222 10.78 -9.81 5.85
C TYR A 222 11.95 -10.46 5.13
N LYS A 223 12.80 -11.16 5.89
CA LYS A 223 13.96 -11.88 5.38
C LYS A 223 13.67 -13.37 5.23
N SER A 224 13.83 -13.87 4.01
CA SER A 224 13.51 -15.26 3.66
C SER A 224 14.48 -16.29 4.24
N GLU A 225 15.73 -15.91 4.52
CA GLU A 225 16.77 -16.85 5.00
C GLU A 225 16.56 -17.24 6.48
N ASP A 226 15.93 -16.34 7.27
CA ASP A 226 15.69 -16.57 8.70
C ASP A 226 14.20 -16.56 9.08
N ASN A 227 13.28 -16.34 8.12
CA ASN A 227 11.85 -16.06 8.36
C ASN A 227 11.62 -14.94 9.41
N ARG A 228 12.55 -13.99 9.52
CA ARG A 228 12.49 -12.91 10.51
C ARG A 228 11.91 -11.64 9.90
N ILE A 229 11.00 -11.02 10.64
CA ILE A 229 10.53 -9.66 10.37
C ILE A 229 11.46 -8.68 11.11
N LEU A 230 12.06 -7.73 10.39
CA LEU A 230 12.88 -6.66 10.92
C LEU A 230 12.07 -5.34 10.89
N GLU A 231 12.12 -4.60 11.99
CA GLU A 231 11.42 -3.31 12.15
C GLU A 231 12.44 -2.17 12.21
N GLY A 232 12.18 -1.02 11.56
CA GLY A 232 13.04 0.18 11.63
C GLY A 232 13.14 0.93 10.30
N ASP A 233 14.05 1.92 10.21
CA ASP A 233 14.17 2.84 9.07
C ASP A 233 15.39 2.58 8.16
N GLN A 234 16.18 1.54 8.45
CA GLN A 234 17.38 1.19 7.67
C GLN A 234 17.28 -0.24 7.12
N PHE A 235 17.14 -0.34 5.80
CA PHE A 235 16.94 -1.61 5.10
C PHE A 235 18.10 -1.88 4.13
N GLN A 236 18.82 -2.99 4.33
CA GLN A 236 19.76 -3.56 3.35
C GLN A 236 19.02 -4.62 2.53
N THR A 237 18.93 -4.43 1.21
CA THR A 237 18.00 -5.15 0.32
C THR A 237 18.68 -6.09 -0.68
N ASP A 238 19.83 -6.68 -0.32
CA ASP A 238 20.59 -7.57 -1.21
C ASP A 238 19.95 -8.97 -1.39
N SER A 239 18.80 -9.25 -0.76
CA SER A 239 18.12 -10.55 -0.75
C SER A 239 16.69 -10.51 -1.32
N ASN A 240 16.05 -11.68 -1.47
CA ASN A 240 14.64 -11.86 -1.87
C ASN A 240 13.63 -11.30 -0.84
N ASP A 241 13.96 -10.20 -0.18
CA ASP A 241 13.21 -9.62 0.92
C ASP A 241 11.94 -8.93 0.42
N ILE A 242 10.93 -8.91 1.29
CA ILE A 242 9.66 -8.23 1.05
C ILE A 242 9.60 -7.06 2.03
N LEU A 243 9.40 -5.84 1.50
CA LEU A 243 9.16 -4.66 2.31
C LEU A 243 7.65 -4.45 2.50
N PHE A 244 7.18 -4.59 3.73
CA PHE A 244 5.81 -4.30 4.13
C PHE A 244 5.71 -2.87 4.63
N VAL A 245 4.75 -2.10 4.13
CA VAL A 245 4.54 -0.71 4.56
C VAL A 245 3.06 -0.49 4.87
N ASN A 246 2.77 -0.24 6.14
CA ASN A 246 1.47 0.23 6.57
C ASN A 246 1.42 1.76 6.43
N LEU A 247 0.55 2.21 5.54
CA LEU A 247 0.34 3.59 5.13
C LEU A 247 -0.84 4.25 5.86
N ALA A 248 -1.51 3.53 6.77
CA ALA A 248 -2.69 4.03 7.46
C ALA A 248 -2.33 5.25 8.31
N ILE A 249 -2.94 6.37 7.99
CA ILE A 249 -2.72 7.61 8.70
C ILE A 249 -3.28 7.52 10.12
N HIS A 250 -2.49 7.95 11.10
CA HIS A 250 -2.94 8.06 12.47
C HIS A 250 -3.94 9.21 12.62
N GLN A 251 -5.21 8.88 12.82
CA GLN A 251 -6.28 9.86 13.04
C GLN A 251 -6.03 10.69 14.31
N GLY A 252 -6.33 11.99 14.24
CA GLY A 252 -6.20 12.90 15.38
C GLY A 252 -4.82 13.55 15.55
N MET A 253 -3.83 13.21 14.72
CA MET A 253 -2.56 13.93 14.65
C MET A 253 -2.69 15.21 13.82
N SER A 254 -2.07 16.30 14.28
CA SER A 254 -2.13 17.62 13.63
C SER A 254 -1.52 17.65 12.22
N TYR A 255 -0.63 16.71 11.90
CA TYR A 255 0.02 16.59 10.59
C TYR A 255 0.24 15.12 10.25
N ALA A 256 -0.73 14.52 9.57
CA ALA A 256 -0.54 13.24 8.90
C ALA A 256 0.38 13.41 7.69
N LYS A 257 1.27 12.44 7.43
CA LYS A 257 2.30 12.52 6.38
C LYS A 257 2.20 11.33 5.43
N SER A 258 2.43 11.58 4.15
CA SER A 258 2.63 10.54 3.15
C SER A 258 3.98 9.84 3.38
N THR A 259 4.06 8.56 3.04
CA THR A 259 5.33 7.84 2.89
C THR A 259 5.87 8.09 1.49
N VAL A 260 7.12 8.53 1.36
CA VAL A 260 7.78 8.69 0.07
C VAL A 260 8.71 7.50 -0.15
N ILE A 261 8.61 6.86 -1.33
CA ILE A 261 9.45 5.72 -1.69
C ILE A 261 10.15 6.01 -3.01
N ASP A 262 11.48 6.13 -2.96
CA ASP A 262 12.34 6.22 -4.13
C ASP A 262 12.70 4.79 -4.57
N TYR A 263 12.06 4.33 -5.65
CA TYR A 263 12.18 2.97 -6.18
C TYR A 263 13.11 2.94 -7.40
N TYR A 264 14.22 2.24 -7.28
CA TYR A 264 15.22 2.07 -8.32
C TYR A 264 15.13 0.68 -8.93
N TYR A 265 14.98 0.60 -10.26
CA TYR A 265 14.69 -0.62 -11.01
C TYR A 265 15.25 -0.60 -12.43
#